data_AF-A0A0M2M0P1-F1
#
_entry.id   AF-A0A0M2M0P1-F1
#
_cell.length_a   1.000
_cell.length_b   1.000
_cell.length_c   1.000
_cell.angle_alpha   90.00
_cell.angle_beta   90.00
_cell.angle_gamma   90.00
#
_symmetry.space_group_name_H-M   'P 1'
#
loop_
_entity.id
_entity.type
_entity.pdbx_description
1 polymer ?
#
loop_
_entity_poly.entity_id
_entity_poly.type
_entity_poly.pdbx_seq_one_letter_code
_entity_poly.pdbx_strand_id
1 'polypeptide(L)'
;MGGRDIAGDDMDMGGMHEETANKNKTFGERLVSWLGRVHTMVIHFPIALFIGAFGVELFGLWRRNRDYQHVAHIMLVVGALGAIVAAFLGWFAGGFYLTDRNPILMTHRWLGTSIAVFGVVLAWMAARHRKGPERSRSLYWVVLGLMTLAISIQGFLGGTFMHGGINHLAF
;
A
#
# COMPACT_ATOMS: atom_id res chain seq x y z
N MET A 1 23.88 37.96 -47.29
CA MET A 1 24.59 36.77 -46.75
C MET A 1 24.53 36.93 -45.24
N GLY A 2 23.61 36.33 -44.50
CA GLY A 2 23.20 34.93 -44.45
C GLY A 2 23.20 34.57 -42.97
N GLY A 3 22.14 34.97 -42.25
CA GLY A 3 21.89 34.52 -40.90
C GLY A 3 21.37 33.08 -40.93
N ARG A 4 21.89 32.22 -40.06
CA ARG A 4 21.23 30.98 -39.67
C ARG A 4 21.34 30.85 -38.16
N ASP A 5 20.18 30.95 -37.56
CA ASP A 5 19.85 30.67 -36.18
C ASP A 5 20.22 29.22 -35.85
N ILE A 6 20.95 29.03 -34.75
CA ILE A 6 21.11 27.72 -34.11
C ILE A 6 20.11 27.70 -32.97
N ALA A 7 18.93 27.16 -33.23
CA ALA A 7 17.92 26.92 -32.21
C ALA A 7 17.11 25.66 -32.55
N GLY A 8 17.21 24.68 -31.65
CA GLY A 8 16.18 23.67 -31.41
C GLY A 8 16.27 22.40 -32.25
N ASP A 9 16.92 21.36 -31.71
CA ASP A 9 16.65 19.99 -32.15
C ASP A 9 16.80 18.95 -31.02
N ASP A 10 16.42 19.33 -29.79
CA ASP A 10 16.53 18.46 -28.60
C ASP A 10 15.19 18.27 -27.87
N MET A 11 14.06 18.30 -28.57
CA MET A 11 12.75 18.16 -27.94
C MET A 11 11.87 17.14 -28.69
N ASP A 12 11.42 16.13 -27.95
CA ASP A 12 10.30 15.22 -28.24
C ASP A 12 10.58 13.85 -28.90
N MET A 13 11.52 13.09 -28.31
CA MET A 13 11.63 11.63 -28.57
C MET A 13 11.01 10.76 -27.46
N GLY A 14 10.42 11.37 -26.42
CA GLY A 14 9.83 10.64 -25.28
C GLY A 14 8.35 10.28 -25.47
N GLY A 15 7.56 11.15 -26.11
CA GLY A 15 6.11 10.97 -26.24
C GLY A 15 5.70 9.87 -27.24
N MET A 16 6.43 9.73 -28.35
CA MET A 16 6.08 8.77 -29.40
C MET A 16 6.27 7.30 -29.00
N HIS A 17 7.22 7.00 -28.10
CA HIS A 17 7.49 5.61 -27.68
C HIS A 17 6.41 5.06 -26.73
N GLU A 18 5.84 5.88 -25.84
CA GLU A 18 4.73 5.44 -24.99
C GLU A 18 3.40 5.33 -25.75
N GLU A 19 3.15 6.24 -26.69
CA GLU A 19 1.91 6.27 -27.48
C GLU A 19 1.82 5.08 -28.47
N THR A 20 2.95 4.70 -29.07
CA THR A 20 3.03 3.54 -29.97
C THR A 20 2.95 2.19 -29.23
N ALA A 21 3.51 2.08 -28.03
CA ALA A 21 3.45 0.87 -27.20
C ALA A 21 2.03 0.57 -26.66
N ASN A 22 1.19 1.60 -26.49
CA ASN A 22 -0.18 1.43 -25.98
C ASN A 22 -1.18 1.07 -27.10
N LYS A 23 -0.89 1.46 -28.35
CA LYS A 23 -1.75 1.22 -29.52
C LYS A 23 -1.92 -0.28 -29.85
N ASN A 24 -0.90 -1.10 -29.56
CA ASN A 24 -0.86 -2.53 -29.95
C ASN A 24 -1.30 -3.51 -28.84
N LYS A 25 -1.72 -3.04 -27.66
CA LYS A 25 -2.18 -3.92 -26.58
C LYS A 25 -3.60 -4.41 -26.82
N THR A 26 -3.82 -5.69 -26.59
CA THR A 26 -5.16 -6.31 -26.53
C THR A 26 -5.99 -5.68 -25.41
N PHE A 27 -7.32 -5.77 -25.50
CA PHE A 27 -8.21 -5.25 -24.45
C PHE A 27 -7.85 -5.81 -23.06
N GLY A 28 -7.49 -7.10 -22.98
CA GLY A 28 -7.09 -7.75 -21.73
C GLY A 28 -5.83 -7.14 -21.11
N GLU A 29 -4.79 -6.89 -21.91
CA GLU A 29 -3.55 -6.27 -21.43
C GLU A 29 -3.78 -4.82 -20.96
N ARG A 30 -4.66 -4.09 -21.65
CA ARG A 30 -5.07 -2.73 -21.24
C ARG A 30 -5.81 -2.78 -19.91
N LEU A 31 -6.71 -3.74 -19.72
CA LEU A 31 -7.45 -3.93 -18.48
C LEU A 31 -6.53 -4.30 -17.31
N VAL A 32 -5.62 -5.26 -17.49
CA VAL A 32 -4.62 -5.64 -16.47
C VAL A 32 -3.76 -4.43 -16.09
N SER A 33 -3.26 -3.69 -17.07
CA SER A 33 -2.46 -2.48 -16.82
C SER A 33 -3.25 -1.40 -16.09
N TRP A 34 -4.52 -1.21 -16.44
CA TRP A 34 -5.40 -0.26 -15.75
C TRP A 34 -5.66 -0.68 -14.30
N LEU A 35 -6.00 -1.95 -14.05
CA LEU A 35 -6.17 -2.48 -12.69
C LEU A 35 -4.91 -2.31 -11.85
N GLY A 36 -3.73 -2.56 -12.44
CA GLY A 36 -2.45 -2.33 -11.80
C GLY A 36 -2.21 -0.87 -11.40
N ARG A 37 -2.63 0.11 -12.22
CA ARG A 37 -2.54 1.54 -11.86
C ARG A 37 -3.46 1.93 -10.71
N VAL A 38 -4.63 1.29 -10.60
CA VAL A 38 -5.56 1.56 -9.49
C VAL A 38 -4.97 1.15 -8.14
N HIS A 39 -4.01 0.22 -8.10
CA HIS A 39 -3.30 -0.17 -6.87
C HIS A 39 -2.74 1.03 -6.10
N THR A 40 -2.01 1.95 -6.76
CA THR A 40 -1.37 3.09 -6.09
C THR A 40 -2.38 4.08 -5.50
N MET A 41 -3.59 4.15 -6.05
CA MET A 41 -4.68 4.90 -5.44
C MET A 41 -5.19 4.19 -4.19
N VAL A 42 -5.47 2.89 -4.30
CA VAL A 42 -6.14 2.12 -3.24
C VAL A 42 -5.25 1.89 -2.01
N ILE A 43 -3.92 1.84 -2.14
CA ILE A 43 -3.01 1.63 -0.99
C ILE A 43 -3.15 2.68 0.12
N HIS A 44 -3.59 3.91 -0.19
CA HIS A 44 -3.69 4.99 0.81
C HIS A 44 -4.73 4.68 1.90
N PHE A 45 -5.81 3.99 1.54
CA PHE A 45 -6.88 3.64 2.47
C PHE A 45 -6.40 2.70 3.59
N PRO A 46 -5.87 1.49 3.31
CA PRO A 46 -5.37 0.62 4.37
C PRO A 46 -4.24 1.29 5.16
N ILE A 47 -3.33 2.04 4.51
CA ILE A 47 -2.24 2.74 5.21
C ILE A 47 -2.81 3.70 6.27
N ALA A 48 -3.70 4.61 5.86
CA ALA A 48 -4.28 5.60 6.76
C ALA A 48 -5.14 4.95 7.86
N LEU A 49 -5.91 3.92 7.52
CA LEU A 49 -6.84 3.28 8.46
C LEU A 49 -6.14 2.42 9.51
N PHE A 50 -5.10 1.66 9.16
CA PHE A 50 -4.37 0.87 10.16
C PHE A 50 -3.53 1.75 11.08
N ILE A 51 -2.77 2.71 10.53
CA ILE A 51 -1.98 3.65 11.33
C ILE A 51 -2.91 4.51 12.19
N GLY A 52 -4.02 4.99 11.62
CA GLY A 52 -5.04 5.74 12.33
C GLY A 52 -5.71 4.93 13.44
N ALA A 53 -6.03 3.65 13.21
CA ALA A 53 -6.59 2.78 14.24
C ALA A 53 -5.64 2.62 15.44
N PHE A 54 -4.33 2.48 15.18
CA PHE A 54 -3.32 2.47 16.25
C PHE A 54 -3.28 3.79 17.01
N GLY A 55 -3.30 4.93 16.30
CA GLY A 55 -3.38 6.26 16.93
C GLY A 55 -4.64 6.47 17.78
N VAL A 56 -5.80 6.03 17.28
CA VAL A 56 -7.09 6.12 17.99
C VAL A 56 -7.11 5.22 19.22
N GLU A 57 -6.59 3.99 19.14
CA GLU A 57 -6.44 3.12 20.32
C GLU A 57 -5.52 3.76 21.37
N LEU A 58 -4.40 4.37 20.94
CA LEU A 58 -3.46 5.02 21.84
C LEU A 58 -4.09 6.24 22.53
N PHE A 59 -4.85 7.03 21.77
CA PHE A 59 -5.61 8.15 22.30
C PHE A 59 -6.72 7.70 23.27
N GLY A 60 -7.44 6.62 22.93
CA GLY A 60 -8.44 6.02 23.81
C GLY A 60 -7.86 5.50 25.11
N LEU A 61 -6.66 4.91 25.06
CA LEU A 61 -5.91 4.48 26.23
C LEU A 61 -5.55 5.68 27.13
N TRP A 62 -5.04 6.76 26.55
CA TRP A 62 -4.72 7.99 27.27
C TRP A 62 -5.95 8.64 27.91
N ARG A 63 -7.07 8.72 27.16
CA ARG A 63 -8.33 9.29 27.63
C ARG A 63 -9.14 8.35 28.53
N ARG A 64 -8.70 7.09 28.69
CA ARG A 64 -9.41 6.03 29.42
C ARG A 64 -10.87 5.85 28.97
N ASN A 65 -11.17 6.13 27.70
CA ASN A 65 -12.51 5.97 27.13
C ASN A 65 -12.52 4.80 26.13
N ARG A 66 -13.44 3.84 26.35
CA ARG A 66 -13.58 2.64 25.52
C ARG A 66 -14.31 2.91 24.19
N ASP A 67 -14.98 4.05 24.03
CA ASP A 67 -15.66 4.40 22.77
C ASP A 67 -14.70 4.47 21.58
N TYR A 68 -13.46 4.90 21.82
CA TYR A 68 -12.41 4.93 20.79
C TYR A 68 -12.05 3.53 20.26
N GLN A 69 -12.25 2.47 21.06
CA GLN A 69 -12.05 1.09 20.62
C GLN A 69 -13.08 0.70 19.54
N HIS A 70 -14.28 1.29 19.59
CA HIS A 70 -15.29 1.07 18.56
C HIS A 70 -14.88 1.70 17.23
N VAL A 71 -14.40 2.95 17.29
CA VAL A 71 -13.89 3.68 16.11
C VAL A 71 -12.70 2.92 15.50
N ALA A 72 -11.72 2.54 16.31
CA ALA A 72 -10.57 1.77 15.86
C ALA A 72 -10.97 0.43 15.24
N HIS A 73 -11.94 -0.28 15.81
CA HIS A 73 -12.46 -1.51 15.23
C HIS A 73 -13.06 -1.30 13.83
N ILE A 74 -13.86 -0.25 13.62
CA ILE A 74 -14.41 0.08 12.29
C ILE A 74 -13.25 0.39 11.31
N MET A 75 -12.27 1.18 11.75
CA MET A 75 -11.09 1.49 10.93
C MET A 75 -10.33 0.23 10.54
N LEU A 76 -10.13 -0.72 11.46
CA LEU A 76 -9.48 -2.00 11.17
C LEU A 76 -10.27 -2.85 10.17
N VAL A 77 -11.60 -2.88 10.26
CA VAL A 77 -12.45 -3.62 9.30
C VAL A 77 -12.34 -3.00 7.90
N VAL A 78 -12.52 -1.68 7.78
CA VAL A 78 -12.44 -1.00 6.48
C VAL A 78 -11.01 -1.05 5.94
N GLY A 79 -10.00 -0.92 6.80
CA GLY A 79 -8.58 -1.05 6.45
C GLY A 79 -8.24 -2.45 5.95
N ALA A 80 -8.77 -3.50 6.57
CA ALA A 80 -8.59 -4.88 6.11
C ALA A 80 -9.21 -5.11 4.73
N LEU A 81 -10.43 -4.62 4.50
CA LEU A 81 -11.06 -4.69 3.18
C LEU A 81 -10.24 -3.93 2.13
N GLY A 82 -9.79 -2.72 2.45
CA GLY A 82 -8.91 -1.93 1.59
C GLY A 82 -7.59 -2.63 1.29
N ALA A 83 -6.98 -3.30 2.27
CA ALA A 83 -5.74 -4.06 2.09
C ALA A 83 -5.93 -5.29 1.20
N ILE A 84 -7.06 -6.00 1.29
CA ILE A 84 -7.39 -7.12 0.39
C ILE A 84 -7.47 -6.61 -1.05
N VAL A 85 -8.20 -5.52 -1.28
CA VAL A 85 -8.32 -4.93 -2.63
C VAL A 85 -6.97 -4.43 -3.12
N ALA A 86 -6.21 -3.74 -2.27
CA ALA A 86 -4.86 -3.26 -2.61
C ALA A 86 -3.93 -4.41 -2.97
N ALA A 87 -3.89 -5.48 -2.17
CA ALA A 87 -3.06 -6.65 -2.43
C ALA A 87 -3.46 -7.30 -3.76
N PHE A 88 -4.76 -7.53 -3.97
CA PHE A 88 -5.28 -8.09 -5.23
C PHE A 88 -4.85 -7.26 -6.44
N LEU A 89 -5.05 -5.94 -6.42
CA LEU A 89 -4.60 -5.04 -7.49
C LEU A 89 -3.08 -5.00 -7.65
N GLY A 90 -2.33 -5.16 -6.54
CA GLY A 90 -0.87 -5.23 -6.55
C GLY A 90 -0.35 -6.43 -7.33
N TRP A 91 -1.06 -7.57 -7.32
CA TRP A 91 -0.73 -8.72 -8.15
C TRP A 91 -0.96 -8.46 -9.65
N PHE A 92 -1.92 -7.60 -10.03
CA PHE A 92 -2.03 -7.13 -11.42
C PHE A 92 -0.92 -6.15 -11.78
N ALA A 93 -0.49 -5.29 -10.85
CA ALA A 93 0.58 -4.32 -11.08
C ALA A 93 1.96 -4.98 -11.24
N GLY A 94 2.27 -5.97 -10.40
CA GLY A 94 3.56 -6.66 -10.40
C GLY A 94 3.61 -7.96 -11.21
N GLY A 95 2.50 -8.38 -11.84
CA GLY A 95 2.38 -9.67 -12.51
C GLY A 95 2.24 -10.86 -11.53
N PHE A 96 1.87 -12.04 -12.03
CA PHE A 96 1.53 -13.21 -11.20
C PHE A 96 2.70 -14.17 -10.98
N TYR A 97 3.80 -13.66 -10.43
CA TYR A 97 4.98 -14.46 -10.10
C TYR A 97 5.11 -14.64 -8.59
N LEU A 98 5.33 -15.88 -8.16
CA LEU A 98 5.60 -16.19 -6.74
C LEU A 98 7.00 -15.77 -6.33
N THR A 99 7.93 -15.77 -7.29
CA THR A 99 9.32 -15.37 -7.10
C THR A 99 9.71 -14.26 -8.07
N ASP A 100 10.40 -13.25 -7.54
CA ASP A 100 10.91 -12.10 -8.30
C ASP A 100 12.44 -12.04 -8.23
N ARG A 101 13.08 -11.58 -9.32
CA ARG A 101 14.54 -11.38 -9.34
C ARG A 101 14.93 -10.18 -8.50
N ASN A 102 14.04 -9.20 -8.37
CA ASN A 102 14.25 -8.05 -7.51
C ASN A 102 13.82 -8.38 -6.06
N PRO A 103 14.75 -8.47 -5.10
CA PRO A 103 14.42 -8.82 -3.71
C PRO A 103 13.54 -7.77 -3.03
N ILE A 104 13.63 -6.49 -3.42
CA ILE A 104 12.77 -5.42 -2.90
C ILE A 104 11.33 -5.66 -3.34
N LEU A 105 11.11 -5.94 -4.63
CA LEU A 105 9.78 -6.21 -5.17
C LEU A 105 9.18 -7.50 -4.62
N MET A 106 9.99 -8.55 -4.47
CA MET A 106 9.60 -9.79 -3.79
C MET A 106 9.10 -9.51 -2.37
N THR A 107 9.90 -8.78 -1.59
CA THR A 107 9.60 -8.48 -0.19
C THR A 107 8.34 -7.63 -0.11
N HIS A 108 8.22 -6.60 -0.94
CA HIS A 108 7.05 -5.73 -1.02
C HIS A 108 5.76 -6.52 -1.32
N ARG A 109 5.80 -7.45 -2.28
CA ARG A 109 4.66 -8.29 -2.67
C ARG A 109 4.17 -9.16 -1.51
N TRP A 110 5.07 -9.90 -0.89
CA TRP A 110 4.72 -10.85 0.17
C TRP A 110 4.39 -10.15 1.49
N LEU A 111 5.07 -9.05 1.80
CA LEU A 111 4.72 -8.21 2.95
C LEU A 111 3.32 -7.60 2.79
N GLY A 112 3.00 -7.04 1.61
CA GLY A 112 1.67 -6.50 1.32
C GLY A 112 0.55 -7.54 1.39
N THR A 113 0.80 -8.74 0.85
CA THR A 113 -0.15 -9.86 0.95
C THR A 113 -0.34 -10.30 2.40
N SER A 114 0.74 -10.34 3.18
CA SER A 114 0.69 -10.65 4.61
C SER A 114 -0.10 -9.60 5.40
N ILE A 115 0.09 -8.30 5.10
CA ILE A 115 -0.67 -7.20 5.71
C ILE A 115 -2.18 -7.38 5.48
N ALA A 116 -2.60 -7.79 4.28
CA ALA A 116 -4.02 -8.06 4.00
C ALA A 116 -4.57 -9.19 4.88
N VAL A 117 -3.83 -10.30 5.02
CA VAL A 117 -4.23 -11.45 5.85
C VAL A 117 -4.27 -11.07 7.34
N PHE A 118 -3.20 -10.50 7.87
CA PHE A 118 -3.12 -10.11 9.27
C PHE A 118 -4.07 -8.95 9.61
N GLY A 119 -4.44 -8.12 8.64
CA GLY A 119 -5.46 -7.09 8.79
C GLY A 119 -6.81 -7.67 9.16
N VAL A 120 -7.22 -8.77 8.52
CA VAL A 120 -8.45 -9.51 8.86
C VAL A 120 -8.35 -10.11 10.26
N VAL A 121 -7.20 -10.68 10.62
CA VAL A 121 -6.95 -11.23 11.96
C VAL A 121 -7.08 -10.13 13.02
N LEU A 122 -6.51 -8.94 12.78
CA LEU A 122 -6.62 -7.80 13.69
C LEU A 122 -8.05 -7.31 13.86
N ALA A 123 -8.81 -7.19 12.77
CA ALA A 123 -10.22 -6.84 12.82
C ALA A 123 -11.02 -7.87 13.65
N TRP A 124 -10.75 -9.16 13.46
CA TRP A 124 -11.36 -10.23 14.24
C TRP A 124 -10.98 -10.18 15.73
N MET A 125 -9.70 -9.94 16.06
CA MET A 125 -9.24 -9.78 17.45
C MET A 125 -9.94 -8.60 18.13
N ALA A 126 -10.02 -7.45 17.44
CA ALA A 126 -10.74 -6.28 17.93
C ALA A 126 -12.22 -6.59 18.18
N ALA A 127 -12.89 -7.31 17.27
CA ALA A 127 -14.28 -7.75 17.45
C ALA A 127 -14.46 -8.68 18.67
N ARG A 128 -13.52 -9.60 18.91
CA ARG A 128 -13.54 -10.52 20.05
C ARG A 128 -13.41 -9.78 21.39
N HIS A 129 -12.51 -8.80 21.49
CA HIS A 129 -12.33 -8.02 22.72
C HIS A 129 -13.53 -7.14 23.07
N ARG A 130 -14.32 -6.71 22.07
CA ARG A 130 -15.60 -6.01 22.32
C ARG A 130 -16.62 -6.90 23.03
N LYS A 131 -16.64 -8.20 22.74
CA LYS A 131 -17.58 -9.16 23.35
C LYS A 131 -17.09 -9.70 24.70
N GLY A 132 -15.79 -9.64 24.97
CA GLY A 132 -15.16 -10.14 26.20
C GLY A 132 -14.17 -9.14 26.79
N PRO A 133 -14.65 -8.02 27.39
CA PRO A 133 -13.82 -6.90 27.83
C PRO A 133 -12.88 -7.22 29.00
N GLU A 134 -13.10 -8.33 29.71
CA GLU A 134 -12.29 -8.84 30.83
C GLU A 134 -10.95 -9.46 30.37
N ARG A 135 -10.81 -9.78 29.08
CA ARG A 135 -9.62 -10.48 28.56
C ARG A 135 -8.49 -9.50 28.27
N SER A 136 -7.26 -9.84 28.69
CA SER A 136 -6.05 -9.06 28.38
C SER A 136 -5.92 -8.77 26.89
N ARG A 137 -5.69 -7.49 26.55
CA ARG A 137 -5.49 -7.00 25.17
C ARG A 137 -4.01 -6.95 24.77
N SER A 138 -3.09 -7.51 25.57
CA SER A 138 -1.64 -7.38 25.31
C SER A 138 -1.25 -7.89 23.92
N LEU A 139 -1.71 -9.10 23.55
CA LEU A 139 -1.44 -9.66 22.23
C LEU A 139 -2.00 -8.78 21.09
N TYR A 140 -3.21 -8.24 21.26
CA TYR A 140 -3.79 -7.31 20.29
C TYR A 140 -2.91 -6.07 20.08
N TRP A 141 -2.41 -5.47 21.18
CA TRP A 141 -1.53 -4.32 21.12
C TRP A 141 -0.20 -4.61 20.43
N VAL A 142 0.42 -5.76 20.73
CA VAL A 142 1.65 -6.19 20.06
C VAL A 142 1.40 -6.38 18.57
N VAL A 143 0.36 -7.10 18.18
CA VAL A 143 0.04 -7.36 16.76
C VAL A 143 -0.29 -6.06 16.02
N LEU A 144 -1.04 -5.13 16.64
CA LEU A 144 -1.37 -3.84 16.03
C LEU A 144 -0.13 -2.95 15.86
N GLY A 145 0.77 -2.93 16.85
CA GLY A 145 2.05 -2.22 16.74
C GLY A 145 2.94 -2.81 15.64
N LEU A 146 3.06 -4.13 15.57
CA LEU A 146 3.80 -4.82 14.50
C LEU A 146 3.19 -4.58 13.12
N MET A 147 1.86 -4.58 13.00
CA MET A 147 1.17 -4.23 11.76
C MET A 147 1.49 -2.80 11.32
N THR A 148 1.45 -1.85 12.25
CA THR A 148 1.77 -0.44 11.98
C THR A 148 3.20 -0.30 11.47
N LEU A 149 4.16 -0.97 12.10
CA LEU A 149 5.55 -1.00 11.64
C LEU A 149 5.69 -1.65 10.25
N ALA A 150 5.03 -2.80 10.03
CA ALA A 150 5.04 -3.50 8.75
C ALA A 150 4.50 -2.62 7.61
N ILE A 151 3.45 -1.84 7.85
CA ILE A 151 2.88 -0.89 6.88
C ILE A 151 3.86 0.25 6.57
N SER A 152 4.55 0.78 7.58
CA SER A 152 5.59 1.79 7.35
C SER A 152 6.73 1.26 6.49
N ILE A 153 7.20 0.04 6.76
CA ILE A 153 8.21 -0.64 5.95
C ILE A 153 7.68 -0.88 4.53
N GLN A 154 6.42 -1.30 4.38
CA GLN A 154 5.80 -1.53 3.09
C GLN A 154 5.74 -0.26 2.23
N GLY A 155 5.43 0.88 2.84
CA GLY A 155 5.47 2.19 2.19
C GLY A 155 6.89 2.55 1.73
N PHE A 156 7.89 2.33 2.59
CA PHE A 156 9.30 2.55 2.24
C PHE A 156 9.77 1.66 1.07
N LEU A 157 9.40 0.37 1.06
CA LEU A 157 9.71 -0.54 -0.05
C LEU A 157 9.03 -0.11 -1.35
N GLY A 158 7.77 0.37 -1.27
CA GLY A 158 7.06 0.93 -2.42
C GLY A 158 7.76 2.18 -2.98
N GLY A 159 8.18 3.09 -2.11
CA GLY A 159 8.98 4.27 -2.48
C GLY A 159 10.31 3.89 -3.12
N THR A 160 11.03 2.93 -2.52
CA THR A 160 12.29 2.40 -3.03
C THR A 160 12.17 1.87 -4.45
N PHE A 161 11.10 1.12 -4.73
CA PHE A 161 10.84 0.56 -6.05
C PHE A 161 10.50 1.64 -7.08
N MET A 162 9.66 2.61 -6.71
CA MET A 162 9.21 3.68 -7.62
C MET A 162 10.30 4.71 -7.94
N HIS A 163 11.22 4.97 -7.01
CA HIS A 163 12.25 6.00 -7.14
C HIS A 163 13.66 5.44 -7.41
N GLY A 164 13.76 4.13 -7.70
CA GLY A 164 15.00 3.53 -8.22
C GLY A 164 16.10 3.27 -7.19
N GLY A 165 15.80 3.21 -5.88
CA GLY A 165 16.82 2.84 -4.89
C GLY A 165 16.48 3.08 -3.43
N ILE A 166 17.28 2.47 -2.54
CA ILE A 166 17.11 2.55 -1.08
C ILE A 166 17.36 3.99 -0.57
N ASN A 167 18.18 4.76 -1.29
CA ASN A 167 18.52 6.14 -0.95
C ASN A 167 17.50 7.16 -1.49
N HIS A 168 16.27 6.76 -1.81
CA HIS A 168 15.23 7.64 -2.33
C HIS A 168 14.78 8.77 -1.37
N LEU A 169 15.28 8.78 -0.13
CA LEU A 169 15.03 9.81 0.89
C LEU A 169 16.29 10.65 1.22
N ALA A 170 17.39 10.47 0.49
CA ALA A 170 18.61 11.27 0.70
C ALA A 170 18.39 12.72 0.22
N PHE A 171 18.88 13.68 1.01
CA PHE A 171 18.91 15.12 0.69
C PHE A 171 20.29 15.53 0.18
#